data_AF-A0A258QM84-F1
#
_entry.id   AF-A0A258QM84-F1
#
_cell.length_a   1.000
_cell.length_b   1.000
_cell.length_c   1.000
_cell.angle_alpha   90.00
_cell.angle_beta   90.00
_cell.angle_gamma   90.00
#
_symmetry.space_group_name_H-M   'P 1'
#
loop_
_entity.id
_entity.type
_entity.pdbx_description
1 polymer ?
#
loop_
_entity_poly.entity_id
_entity_poly.type
_entity_poly.pdbx_seq_one_letter_code
_entity_poly.pdbx_strand_id
1 'polypeptide(L)' 'MAIFKQLFDEGTSTFTYLIADEHTRSALLIDPVHEQHDRDQAVLRELGLTLKYVL' A
#
# COMPACT_ATOMS: atom_id res chain seq x y z
N MET A 1 2.00 -14.73 8.36
CA MET A 1 1.36 -13.60 9.07
C MET A 1 0.92 -12.59 8.02
N ALA A 2 0.17 -11.54 8.37
CA ALA A 2 -0.20 -10.49 7.42
C ALA A 2 0.69 -9.26 7.63
N ILE A 3 1.16 -8.65 6.55
CA ILE A 3 1.81 -7.34 6.57
C ILE A 3 0.73 -6.29 6.53
N PHE A 4 0.81 -5.31 7.44
CA PHE A 4 -0.09 -4.16 7.49
C PHE A 4 0.70 -2.86 7.61
N LYS A 5 0.36 -1.87 6.79
CA LYS A 5 0.83 -0.49 6.92
C LYS A 5 -0.31 0.49 6.68
N GLN A 6 -0.37 1.52 7.51
CA GLN A 6 -1.19 2.69 7.29
C GLN A 6 -0.28 3.82 6.77
N LEU A 7 -0.69 4.47 5.69
CA LEU A 7 0.03 5.58 5.06
C LEU A 7 -0.90 6.79 5.09
N PHE A 8 -0.38 7.94 5.52
CA PHE A 8 -1.15 9.17 5.62
C PHE A 8 -0.76 10.12 4.50
N ASP A 9 -1.76 10.70 3.83
CA ASP A 9 -1.59 11.85 2.96
C ASP A 9 -2.01 13.13 3.69
N GLU A 10 -1.08 14.06 3.88
CA GLU A 10 -1.37 15.33 4.54
C GLU A 10 -2.24 16.26 3.67
N GLY A 11 -2.13 16.16 2.34
CA GLY A 11 -2.83 17.03 1.40
C GLY A 11 -4.35 16.86 1.43
N THR A 12 -4.82 15.62 1.56
CA THR A 12 -6.24 15.28 1.59
C THR A 12 -6.71 14.77 2.96
N SER A 13 -5.78 14.59 3.91
CA SER A 13 -6.04 13.94 5.19
C SER A 13 -6.61 12.52 5.04
N THR A 14 -6.20 11.81 3.98
CA THR A 14 -6.64 10.45 3.68
C THR A 14 -5.67 9.43 4.25
N PHE A 15 -6.23 8.34 4.78
CA PHE A 15 -5.46 7.15 5.12
C PHE A 15 -5.57 6.12 4.00
N THR A 16 -4.42 5.70 3.49
CA THR A 16 -4.29 4.55 2.60
C THR A 16 -3.83 3.34 3.40
N TYR A 17 -4.44 2.18 3.18
CA TYR A 17 -4.07 0.94 3.87
C TYR A 17 -3.44 -0.07 2.92
N LEU A 18 -2.23 -0.52 3.26
CA LEU A 18 -1.56 -1.63 2.60
C LEU A 18 -1.74 -2.89 3.42
N ILE A 19 -2.33 -3.91 2.80
CA ILE A 19 -2.49 -5.25 3.37
C ILE A 19 -1.80 -6.24 2.43
N ALA A 20 -0.96 -7.13 2.96
CA ALA A 20 -0.30 -8.15 2.16
C ALA A 20 -0.13 -9.48 2.89
N ASP A 21 -0.04 -10.55 2.12
CA ASP A 21 0.34 -11.88 2.61
C ASP A 21 1.85 -12.07 2.51
N GLU A 22 2.47 -12.48 3.62
CA GLU A 22 3.92 -12.74 3.70
C GLU A 22 4.40 -13.88 2.81
N HIS A 23 3.57 -14.90 2.56
CA HIS A 23 3.98 -16.08 1.79
C HIS A 23 3.93 -15.81 0.30
N THR A 24 2.78 -15.34 -0.19
CA THR A 24 2.57 -15.08 -1.62
C THR A 24 3.14 -13.74 -2.08
N ARG A 25 3.48 -12.84 -1.14
CA ARG A 25 3.86 -11.45 -1.40
C ARG A 25 2.80 -10.65 -2.16
N SER A 26 1.56 -11.14 -2.23
CA SER A 26 0.47 -10.42 -2.86
C SER A 26 -0.06 -9.35 -1.92
N ALA A 27 -0.32 -8.16 -2.46
CA ALA A 27 -0.76 -7.00 -1.72
C ALA A 27 -1.99 -6.34 -2.34
N LEU A 28 -2.75 -5.62 -1.52
CA LEU A 28 -3.79 -4.68 -1.93
C LEU A 28 -3.61 -3.34 -1.24
N LEU A 29 -4.04 -2.27 -1.90
CA LEU A 29 -4.18 -0.93 -1.33
C LEU A 29 -5.66 -0.56 -1.22
N ILE A 30 -6.06 0.05 -0.10
CA ILE A 30 -7.40 0.60 0.11
C ILE A 30 -7.27 2.12 0.19
N ASP A 31 -8.10 2.83 -0.58
CA ASP A 31 -8.14 4.30 -0.67
C ASP A 31 -6.75 4.93 -0.95
N PRO A 32 -6.00 4.49 -1.98
CA PRO A 32 -4.77 5.17 -2.36
C PRO A 32 -5.07 6.55 -2.97
N VAL A 33 -4.25 7.53 -2.60
CA VAL A 33 -4.30 8.88 -3.16
C VAL A 33 -3.42 8.95 -4.41
N HIS A 34 -3.95 9.47 -5.51
CA HIS A 34 -3.26 9.46 -6.82
C HIS A 34 -1.89 10.14 -6.78
N GLU A 35 -1.78 11.25 -6.07
CA GLU A 35 -0.57 12.04 -5.87
C GLU A 35 0.50 11.27 -5.06
N GLN A 36 0.10 10.25 -4.30
CA GLN A 36 0.98 9.43 -3.47
C GLN A 36 1.41 8.11 -4.16
N HIS A 37 1.15 7.93 -5.45
CA HIS A 37 1.48 6.68 -6.16
C HIS A 37 2.98 6.33 -6.08
N ASP A 38 3.88 7.33 -6.12
CA ASP A 38 5.33 7.09 -6.00
C ASP A 38 5.73 6.56 -4.62
N ARG A 39 5.13 7.12 -3.55
CA ARG A 39 5.29 6.64 -2.17
C ARG A 39 4.82 5.20 -2.06
N ASP A 40 3.62 4.91 -2.56
CA ASP A 40 3.01 3.59 -2.45
C ASP A 40 3.82 2.53 -3.23
N GLN A 41 4.30 2.89 -4.43
CA GLN A 41 5.20 2.03 -5.20
C GLN A 41 6.55 1.80 -4.49
N ALA A 42 7.12 2.83 -3.85
CA ALA A 42 8.36 2.68 -3.09
C ALA A 42 8.18 1.67 -1.96
N VAL A 43 7.10 1.79 -1.17
CA VAL A 43 6.78 0.85 -0.09
C VAL A 43 6.61 -0.58 -0.61
N LEU A 44 5.89 -0.77 -1.72
CA LEU A 44 5.74 -2.09 -2.34
C LEU A 44 7.08 -2.69 -2.77
N ARG A 45 7.96 -1.89 -3.39
CA ARG A 45 9.30 -2.34 -3.82
C ARG A 45 10.19 -2.70 -2.62
N GLU A 46 10.23 -1.86 -1.60
CA GLU A 46 11.03 -2.07 -0.38
C GLU A 46 10.61 -3.35 0.36
N LEU A 47 9.32 -3.66 0.37
CA LEU A 47 8.77 -4.85 1.03
C LEU A 47 8.76 -6.10 0.13
N GLY A 48 9.15 -5.96 -1.15
CA GLY A 48 9.12 -7.04 -2.14
C GLY A 48 7.71 -7.56 -2.40
N LEU A 49 6.72 -6.66 -2.47
CA LEU A 49 5.31 -6.99 -2.63
C LEU A 49 4.82 -6.77 -4.07
N THR A 50 3.90 -7.62 -4.50
CA THR A 50 3.18 -7.49 -5.78
C THR A 50 1.78 -6.98 -5.54
N LEU A 51 1.48 -5.76 -5.98
CA LEU A 51 0.13 -5.20 -5.92
C LEU A 51 -0.80 -5.95 -6.87
N LYS A 52 -1.93 -6.45 -6.34
CA LYS A 52 -2.96 -7.18 -7.09
C LYS A 52 -4.24 -6.38 -7.24
N TYR A 53 -4.59 -5.59 -6.24
CA TYR A 53 -5.84 -4.86 -6.19
C TYR A 53 -5.66 -3.47 -5.59
N VAL A 54 -6.47 -2.54 -6.08
CA VAL A 54 -6.71 -1.23 -5.49
C VAL A 54 -8.22 -1.16 -5.25
N LEU A 55 -8.62 -0.83 -4.03
CA LEU A 55 -10.01 -0.69 -3.60
C LEU A 55 -10.33 0.77 -3.30
#